data_AF-A0A256BL96-F1
#
_entry.id   AF-A0A256BL96-F1
#
_cell.length_a   1.000
_cell.length_b   1.000
_cell.length_c   1.000
_cell.angle_alpha   90.00
_cell.angle_beta   90.00
_cell.angle_gamma   90.00
#
_symmetry.space_group_name_H-M   'P 1'
#
loop_
_entity.id
_entity.type
_entity.pdbx_description
1 polymer ?
#
loop_
_entity_poly.entity_id
_entity_poly.type
_entity_poly.pdbx_seq_one_letter_code
_entity_poly.pdbx_strand_id
1 'polypeptide(L)'
;MDTIKIKRALVKAQMGDYLPMVKEVPYDIFQQLHIPFTFQFKQIDEQVAAYIVANGYLAMFPSQMNQLNLIQKGNHFRLETGIDSDMDAQFIQNTWDIYQAIKISDMKNEHKEALISRTGTQMSMWDKLIGQDIPELKNRKVMI
;
A
#
# COMPACT_ATOMS: atom_id res chain seq x y z
N MET A 1 -0.04 -23.51 -4.98
CA MET A 1 -1.15 -22.65 -5.42
C MET A 1 -1.58 -23.07 -6.82
N ASP A 2 -2.87 -23.14 -7.12
CA ASP A 2 -3.39 -23.74 -8.36
C ASP A 2 -3.31 -22.74 -9.54
N THR A 3 -2.56 -23.07 -10.58
CA THR A 3 -2.36 -22.24 -11.78
C THR A 3 -3.67 -21.87 -12.47
N ILE A 4 -4.70 -22.74 -12.40
CA ILE A 4 -6.02 -22.46 -12.97
C ILE A 4 -6.72 -21.33 -12.21
N LYS A 5 -6.57 -21.30 -10.87
CA LYS A 5 -7.15 -20.23 -10.03
C LYS A 5 -6.53 -18.88 -10.35
N ILE A 6 -5.21 -18.82 -10.47
CA ILE A 6 -4.48 -17.58 -10.83
C ILE A 6 -4.95 -17.06 -12.20
N LYS A 7 -5.04 -17.94 -13.21
CA LYS A 7 -5.54 -17.55 -14.54
C LYS A 7 -6.96 -16.98 -14.48
N ARG A 8 -7.86 -17.60 -13.73
CA ARG A 8 -9.24 -17.11 -13.56
C ARG A 8 -9.27 -15.75 -12.87
N ALA A 9 -8.49 -15.57 -11.81
CA ALA A 9 -8.38 -14.30 -11.10
C ALA A 9 -7.88 -13.18 -12.01
N LEU A 10 -6.89 -13.47 -12.88
CA LEU A 10 -6.37 -12.50 -13.84
C LEU A 10 -7.38 -12.10 -14.92
N VAL A 11 -8.15 -13.06 -15.45
CA VAL A 11 -9.22 -12.76 -16.41
C VAL A 11 -10.26 -11.82 -15.80
N LYS A 12 -10.65 -12.06 -14.53
CA LYS A 12 -11.55 -11.17 -13.80
C LYS A 12 -10.94 -9.79 -13.59
N ALA A 13 -9.66 -9.73 -13.23
CA ALA A 13 -8.93 -8.49 -13.06
C ALA A 13 -8.87 -7.66 -14.35
N GLN A 14 -8.72 -8.31 -15.52
CA GLN A 14 -8.80 -7.64 -16.82
C GLN A 14 -10.19 -7.05 -17.12
N MET A 15 -11.23 -7.60 -16.50
CA MET A 15 -12.61 -7.08 -16.58
C MET A 15 -12.92 -6.02 -15.50
N GLY A 16 -11.94 -5.68 -14.65
CA GLY A 16 -12.08 -4.69 -13.57
C GLY A 16 -12.44 -5.28 -12.20
N ASP A 17 -12.64 -6.60 -12.09
CA ASP A 17 -12.83 -7.29 -10.80
C ASP A 17 -11.47 -7.73 -10.24
N TYR A 18 -10.83 -6.83 -9.49
CA TYR A 18 -9.49 -7.04 -8.96
C TYR A 18 -9.45 -7.89 -7.69
N LEU A 19 -10.54 -7.98 -6.93
CA LEU A 19 -10.54 -8.58 -5.61
C LEU A 19 -10.04 -10.03 -5.61
N PRO A 20 -10.49 -10.93 -6.50
CA PRO A 20 -9.98 -12.30 -6.54
C PRO A 20 -8.47 -12.38 -6.79
N MET A 21 -7.93 -11.44 -7.56
CA MET A 21 -6.49 -11.40 -7.84
C MET A 21 -5.74 -10.94 -6.60
N VAL A 22 -6.08 -9.78 -6.05
CA VAL A 22 -5.30 -9.17 -4.96
C VAL A 22 -5.51 -9.86 -3.63
N LYS A 23 -6.62 -10.58 -3.44
CA LYS A 23 -6.92 -11.33 -2.22
C LYS A 23 -6.28 -12.72 -2.21
N GLU A 24 -6.28 -13.41 -3.35
CA GLU A 24 -5.85 -14.81 -3.39
C GLU A 24 -4.39 -14.98 -3.83
N VAL A 25 -3.85 -14.03 -4.60
CA VAL A 25 -2.51 -14.10 -5.20
C VAL A 25 -1.59 -13.08 -4.52
N PRO A 26 -0.59 -13.51 -3.75
CA PRO A 26 0.50 -12.64 -3.30
C PRO A 26 1.29 -12.01 -4.47
N TYR A 27 1.77 -10.78 -4.29
CA TYR A 27 2.47 -10.04 -5.35
C TYR A 27 3.78 -10.70 -5.81
N ASP A 28 4.52 -11.35 -4.90
CA ASP A 28 5.74 -12.09 -5.20
C ASP A 28 5.49 -13.26 -6.17
N ILE A 29 4.40 -14.00 -5.95
CA ILE A 29 3.95 -15.06 -6.86
C ILE A 29 3.55 -14.44 -8.20
N PHE A 30 2.81 -13.32 -8.18
CA PHE A 30 2.42 -12.63 -9.41
C PHE A 30 3.63 -12.15 -10.22
N GLN A 31 4.65 -11.58 -9.58
CA GLN A 31 5.88 -11.15 -10.26
C GLN A 31 6.62 -12.30 -10.96
N GLN A 32 6.71 -13.47 -10.31
CA GLN A 32 7.37 -14.66 -10.88
C GLN A 32 6.72 -15.15 -12.17
N LEU A 33 5.43 -14.85 -12.37
CA LEU A 33 4.70 -15.26 -13.57
C LEU A 33 4.95 -14.35 -14.77
N HIS A 34 5.62 -13.19 -14.58
CA HIS A 34 5.94 -12.23 -15.64
C HIS A 34 4.74 -11.80 -16.48
N ILE A 35 3.57 -11.71 -15.86
CA ILE A 35 2.32 -11.37 -16.56
C ILE A 35 2.20 -9.83 -16.65
N PRO A 36 2.08 -9.25 -17.86
CA PRO A 36 1.86 -7.82 -18.00
C PRO A 36 0.46 -7.49 -17.50
N PHE A 37 0.38 -6.68 -16.44
CA PHE A 37 -0.89 -6.25 -15.86
C PHE A 37 -0.75 -4.82 -15.30
N THR A 38 -1.81 -4.03 -15.44
CA THR A 38 -1.89 -2.69 -14.86
C THR A 38 -3.26 -2.49 -14.23
N PHE A 39 -3.29 -1.88 -13.05
CA PHE A 39 -4.55 -1.52 -12.39
C PHE A 39 -5.12 -0.22 -12.97
N GLN A 40 -6.43 -0.17 -13.16
CA GLN A 40 -7.12 1.09 -13.35
C GLN A 40 -7.41 1.71 -11.97
N PHE A 41 -6.60 2.68 -11.55
CA PHE A 41 -6.66 3.26 -10.21
C PHE A 41 -8.07 3.71 -9.78
N LYS A 42 -8.86 4.26 -10.71
CA LYS A 42 -10.23 4.74 -10.44
C LYS A 42 -11.23 3.63 -10.08
N GLN A 43 -10.92 2.39 -10.43
CA GLN A 43 -11.79 1.22 -10.20
C GLN A 43 -11.39 0.44 -8.94
N ILE A 44 -10.34 0.85 -8.24
CA ILE A 44 -9.91 0.21 -7.00
C ILE A 44 -10.82 0.72 -5.88
N ASP A 45 -11.67 -0.14 -5.31
CA ASP A 45 -12.47 0.16 -4.12
C ASP A 45 -11.65 0.00 -2.82
N GLU A 46 -12.29 0.15 -1.66
CA GLU A 46 -11.60 0.12 -0.36
C GLU A 46 -11.14 -1.27 0.04
N GLN A 47 -11.94 -2.28 -0.27
CA GLN A 47 -11.59 -3.67 0.02
C GLN A 47 -10.42 -4.12 -0.86
N VAL A 48 -10.47 -3.83 -2.16
CA VAL A 48 -9.37 -4.10 -3.09
C VAL A 48 -8.12 -3.33 -2.64
N ALA A 49 -8.25 -2.07 -2.22
CA ALA A 49 -7.12 -1.30 -1.69
C ALA A 49 -6.49 -1.97 -0.44
N ALA A 50 -7.31 -2.47 0.50
CA ALA A 50 -6.81 -3.18 1.67
C ALA A 50 -5.96 -4.40 1.28
N TYR A 51 -6.45 -5.23 0.37
CA TYR A 51 -5.71 -6.41 -0.10
C TYR A 51 -4.54 -6.08 -1.03
N ILE A 52 -4.59 -4.97 -1.79
CA ILE A 52 -3.42 -4.46 -2.54
C ILE A 52 -2.28 -4.15 -1.58
N VAL A 53 -2.57 -3.47 -0.47
CA VAL A 53 -1.57 -3.12 0.54
C VAL A 53 -1.10 -4.39 1.26
N ALA A 54 -2.02 -5.24 1.73
CA ALA A 54 -1.68 -6.46 2.46
C ALA A 54 -0.85 -7.46 1.63
N ASN A 55 -1.14 -7.63 0.33
CA ASN A 55 -0.40 -8.59 -0.51
C ASN A 55 0.78 -7.98 -1.29
N GLY A 56 1.18 -6.74 -0.97
CA GLY A 56 2.41 -6.13 -1.50
C GLY A 56 2.30 -5.53 -2.91
N TYR A 57 1.10 -5.40 -3.46
CA TYR A 57 0.85 -4.85 -4.80
C TYR A 57 1.13 -3.35 -4.92
N LEU A 58 1.36 -2.63 -3.81
CA LEU A 58 1.74 -1.21 -3.83
C LEU A 58 2.97 -0.94 -4.72
N ALA A 59 3.87 -1.92 -4.87
CA ALA A 59 5.03 -1.83 -5.76
C ALA A 59 4.66 -1.64 -7.25
N MET A 60 3.44 -1.98 -7.66
CA MET A 60 2.95 -1.74 -9.03
C MET A 60 2.57 -0.27 -9.29
N PHE A 61 2.50 0.56 -8.24
CA PHE A 61 2.10 1.96 -8.35
C PHE A 61 3.33 2.86 -8.18
N PRO A 62 3.84 3.52 -9.25
CA PRO A 62 5.06 4.31 -9.17
C PRO A 62 4.91 5.65 -8.45
N SER A 63 3.68 6.15 -8.28
CA SER A 63 3.40 7.42 -7.62
C SER A 63 3.24 7.23 -6.12
N GLN A 64 4.06 7.91 -5.32
CA GLN A 64 3.92 7.94 -3.86
C GLN A 64 2.53 8.44 -3.42
N MET A 65 1.94 9.39 -4.15
CA MET A 65 0.58 9.88 -3.87
C MET A 65 -0.47 8.79 -4.09
N ASN A 66 -0.32 7.98 -5.14
CA ASN A 66 -1.23 6.85 -5.38
C ASN A 66 -1.08 5.78 -4.29
N GLN A 67 0.15 5.50 -3.86
CA GLN A 67 0.42 4.58 -2.77
C GLN A 67 -0.21 5.07 -1.46
N LEU A 68 -0.02 6.34 -1.10
CA LEU A 68 -0.63 6.96 0.07
C LEU A 68 -2.17 6.83 0.05
N ASN A 69 -2.79 7.19 -1.06
CA ASN A 69 -4.24 7.10 -1.22
C ASN A 69 -4.76 5.67 -1.07
N LEU A 70 -4.05 4.67 -1.61
CA LEU A 70 -4.41 3.26 -1.45
C LEU A 70 -4.29 2.80 0.00
N ILE A 71 -3.25 3.23 0.70
CA ILE A 71 -3.09 2.90 2.13
C ILE A 71 -4.21 3.53 2.95
N GLN A 72 -4.53 4.82 2.72
CA GLN A 72 -5.64 5.48 3.42
C GLN A 72 -6.97 4.76 3.18
N LYS A 73 -7.25 4.44 1.92
CA LYS A 73 -8.47 3.76 1.50
C LYS A 73 -8.58 2.35 2.08
N GLY A 74 -7.50 1.58 2.01
CA GLY A 74 -7.45 0.23 2.59
C GLY A 74 -7.51 0.24 4.12
N ASN A 75 -6.89 1.22 4.78
CA ASN A 75 -6.95 1.36 6.23
C ASN A 75 -8.36 1.71 6.73
N HIS A 76 -9.10 2.52 5.97
CA HIS A 76 -10.51 2.80 6.27
C HIS A 76 -11.33 1.50 6.34
N PHE A 77 -11.26 0.68 5.29
CA PHE A 77 -11.94 -0.62 5.24
C PHE A 77 -11.49 -1.56 6.38
N ARG A 78 -10.18 -1.62 6.65
CA ARG A 78 -9.59 -2.43 7.72
C ARG A 78 -10.15 -2.07 9.10
N LEU A 79 -10.31 -0.78 9.38
CA LEU A 79 -10.85 -0.31 10.66
C LEU A 79 -12.37 -0.49 10.77
N GLU A 80 -13.12 -0.32 9.68
CA GLU A 80 -14.58 -0.43 9.70
C GLU A 80 -15.09 -1.87 9.67
N THR A 81 -14.51 -2.70 8.79
CA THR A 81 -15.02 -4.05 8.49
C THR A 81 -14.10 -5.16 9.01
N GLY A 82 -12.81 -4.88 9.12
CA GLY A 82 -11.79 -5.89 9.41
C GLY A 82 -11.37 -6.69 8.17
N ILE A 83 -10.14 -7.21 8.22
CA ILE A 83 -9.61 -8.21 7.28
C ILE A 83 -9.03 -9.38 8.09
N ASP A 84 -8.76 -10.50 7.41
CA ASP A 84 -8.15 -11.68 8.04
C ASP A 84 -6.87 -11.28 8.82
N SER A 85 -6.66 -11.83 10.01
CA SER A 85 -5.61 -11.38 10.95
C SER A 85 -4.21 -11.38 10.35
N ASP A 86 -3.90 -12.38 9.53
CA ASP A 86 -2.59 -12.49 8.87
C ASP A 86 -2.43 -11.38 7.81
N MET A 87 -3.52 -11.02 7.13
CA MET A 87 -3.55 -9.93 6.16
C MET A 87 -3.49 -8.55 6.85
N ASP A 88 -4.09 -8.41 8.02
CA ASP A 88 -3.99 -7.20 8.85
C ASP A 88 -2.54 -6.95 9.27
N ALA A 89 -1.86 -7.98 9.81
CA ALA A 89 -0.45 -7.88 10.16
C ALA A 89 0.43 -7.51 8.95
N GLN A 90 0.16 -8.12 7.79
CA GLN A 90 0.89 -7.83 6.55
C GLN A 90 0.59 -6.43 6.00
N PHE A 91 -0.63 -5.93 6.13
CA PHE A 91 -1.00 -4.56 5.77
C PHE A 91 -0.14 -3.56 6.54
N ILE A 92 -0.05 -3.74 7.86
CA ILE A 92 0.73 -2.88 8.75
C ILE A 92 2.22 -2.97 8.39
N GLN A 93 2.75 -4.18 8.17
CA GLN A 93 4.14 -4.39 7.78
C GLN A 93 4.48 -3.71 6.44
N ASN A 94 3.69 -3.95 5.39
CA ASN A 94 3.95 -3.38 4.06
C ASN A 94 3.85 -1.86 4.05
N THR A 95 2.89 -1.31 4.80
CA THR A 95 2.76 0.15 4.97
C THR A 95 4.02 0.74 5.62
N TRP A 96 4.53 0.06 6.66
CA TRP A 96 5.73 0.47 7.34
C TRP A 96 6.97 0.44 6.43
N ASP A 97 7.14 -0.64 5.66
CA ASP A 97 8.31 -0.81 4.79
C ASP A 97 8.38 0.27 3.71
N ILE A 98 7.23 0.67 3.15
CA ILE A 98 7.16 1.80 2.19
C ILE A 98 7.50 3.12 2.87
N TYR A 99 6.95 3.38 4.06
CA TYR A 99 7.27 4.58 4.81
C TYR A 99 8.77 4.67 5.10
N GLN A 100 9.39 3.57 5.54
CA GLN A 100 10.84 3.51 5.77
C GLN A 100 11.63 3.78 4.49
N ALA A 101 11.27 3.15 3.37
CA ALA A 101 11.95 3.35 2.10
C ALA A 101 11.91 4.83 1.65
N ILE A 102 10.76 5.50 1.82
CA ILE A 102 10.60 6.93 1.53
C ILE A 102 11.50 7.76 2.45
N LYS A 103 11.47 7.53 3.76
CA LYS A 103 12.30 8.27 4.73
C LYS A 103 13.78 8.09 4.49
N ILE A 104 14.24 6.87 4.21
CA ILE A 104 15.63 6.58 3.88
C ILE A 104 16.02 7.31 2.57
N SER A 105 15.14 7.32 1.57
CA SER A 105 15.39 8.05 0.33
C SER A 105 15.46 9.56 0.56
N ASP A 106 14.58 10.12 1.39
CA ASP A 106 14.56 11.55 1.71
C ASP A 106 15.85 11.95 2.45
N MET A 107 16.30 11.14 3.41
CA MET A 107 17.55 11.38 4.15
C MET A 107 18.80 11.30 3.26
N LYS A 108 18.81 10.41 2.27
CA LYS A 108 19.94 10.29 1.33
C LYS A 108 19.96 11.41 0.29
N ASN A 109 18.82 12.04 0.02
CA ASN A 109 18.67 13.12 -0.94
C ASN A 109 18.73 14.49 -0.26
N GLU A 110 19.81 14.80 0.47
CA GLU A 110 20.07 16.09 1.19
C GLU A 110 19.93 17.38 0.34
N HIS A 111 19.51 17.30 -0.93
CA HIS A 111 19.41 18.42 -1.88
C HIS A 111 18.02 18.74 -2.43
N LYS A 112 16.90 18.24 -1.85
CA LYS A 112 15.56 18.72 -2.27
C LYS A 112 14.79 19.45 -1.18
N GLU A 113 14.85 20.77 -1.32
CA GLU A 113 13.88 21.77 -0.91
C GLU A 113 13.50 21.78 0.57
N ALA A 114 14.40 22.36 1.36
CA ALA A 114 14.00 23.12 2.54
C ALA A 114 13.11 24.31 2.12
N LEU A 115 11.83 24.04 1.86
CA LEU A 115 10.77 25.04 1.91
C LEU A 115 10.58 25.40 3.40
N ILE A 116 11.47 26.26 3.88
CA ILE A 116 11.37 26.87 5.21
C ILE A 116 10.18 27.84 5.18
N SER A 117 9.03 27.36 5.65
CA SER A 117 7.92 28.23 6.06
C SER A 117 8.19 28.67 7.51
N ARG A 118 8.40 29.98 7.67
CA ARG A 118 8.28 30.67 8.96
C ARG A 118 6.87 30.37 9.50
N THR A 119 6.79 29.82 10.71
CA THR A 119 5.58 29.42 11.48
C THR A 119 4.72 28.28 10.89
N GLY A 120 4.79 27.10 11.54
CA GLY A 120 3.86 25.98 11.34
C GLY A 120 4.56 24.73 10.80
N THR A 121 4.80 23.74 11.65
CA THR A 121 5.40 22.44 11.32
C THR A 121 4.65 21.79 10.16
N GLN A 122 5.19 21.85 8.93
CA GLN A 122 4.67 21.08 7.81
C GLN A 122 4.95 19.61 8.07
N MET A 123 3.98 18.91 8.65
CA MET A 123 4.06 17.47 8.82
C MET A 123 3.82 16.82 7.45
N SER A 124 4.76 15.98 7.00
CA SER A 124 4.58 15.21 5.77
C SER A 124 3.28 14.41 5.82
N MET A 125 2.57 14.29 4.69
CA MET A 125 1.35 13.47 4.62
C MET A 125 1.59 12.03 5.07
N TRP A 126 2.79 11.51 4.84
CA TRP A 126 3.23 10.21 5.34
C TRP A 126 3.44 10.20 6.86
N ASP A 127 3.98 11.27 7.44
CA ASP A 127 4.11 11.39 8.89
C ASP A 127 2.75 11.51 9.59
N LYS A 128 1.79 12.17 8.93
CA LYS A 128 0.39 12.23 9.37
C LYS A 128 -0.24 10.84 9.38
N LEU A 129 -0.14 10.12 8.26
CA LEU A 129 -0.69 8.77 8.09
C LEU A 129 -0.20 7.82 9.19
N ILE A 130 1.12 7.76 9.40
CA ILE A 130 1.75 6.88 10.39
C ILE A 130 1.50 7.34 11.83
N GLY A 131 1.44 8.65 12.07
CA GLY A 131 1.32 9.21 13.42
C GLY A 131 -0.10 9.31 13.94
N GLN A 132 -1.09 9.37 13.05
CA GLN A 132 -2.49 9.66 13.38
C GLN A 132 -3.46 8.61 12.84
N ASP A 133 -3.31 8.23 11.56
CA ASP A 133 -4.34 7.42 10.87
C ASP A 133 -4.11 5.90 11.05
N ILE A 134 -2.88 5.45 11.30
CA ILE A 134 -2.51 4.06 11.57
C ILE A 134 -1.79 3.98 12.92
N PRO A 135 -2.51 4.01 14.06
CA PRO A 135 -1.92 4.12 15.39
C PRO A 135 -0.98 2.95 15.73
N GLU A 136 -1.16 1.77 15.13
CA GLU A 136 -0.30 0.60 15.30
C GLU A 136 1.15 0.87 14.85
N LEU A 137 1.33 1.79 13.90
CA LEU A 137 2.65 2.16 13.37
C LEU A 137 3.34 3.27 14.18
N LYS A 138 2.61 3.95 15.07
CA LYS A 138 3.16 5.01 15.92
C LYS A 138 4.32 4.51 16.80
N ASN A 139 4.20 3.29 17.33
CA ASN A 139 5.24 2.69 18.18
C ASN A 139 6.50 2.30 17.39
N ARG A 140 6.35 1.98 16.10
CA ARG A 140 7.49 1.65 15.22
C ARG A 140 8.28 2.89 14.79
N LYS A 141 7.63 4.04 14.72
CA LYS A 141 8.25 5.35 14.42
C LYS A 141 9.36 5.74 15.41
N VAL A 142 9.29 5.31 16.66
CA VAL A 142 10.27 5.66 17.70
C VAL A 142 11.62 4.94 17.51
N MET A 143 11.68 3.93 16.62
CA MET A 143 12.88 3.12 16.38
C MET A 143 13.69 3.52 15.14
N ILE A 144 13.29 4.59 14.43
CA ILE A 144 14.06 5.22 13.34
C ILE A 144 14.70 6.49 13.89
#